data_AF-A0A8J6TLM4-F1
#
_entry.id   AF-A0A8J6TLM4-F1
#
_cell.length_a   1.000
_cell.length_b   1.000
_cell.length_c   1.000
_cell.angle_alpha   90.00
_cell.angle_beta   90.00
_cell.angle_gamma   90.00
#
_symmetry.space_group_name_H-M   'P 1'
#
loop_
_entity.id
_entity.type
_entity.pdbx_description
1 polymer ?
#
loop_
_entity_poly.entity_id
_entity_poly.type
_entity_poly.pdbx_seq_one_letter_code
_entity_poly.pdbx_strand_id
1 'polypeptide(L)' 'MDAAIERVQLMPEAWTKIGKHTRRCLLKGFPYALFYVVETEEILITAVAHLHRDPKHYRDRII' A
#
# COMPACT_ATOMS: atom_id res chain seq x y z
N MET A 1 -9.03 8.79 -0.82
CA MET A 1 -7.71 8.19 -1.12
C MET A 1 -6.61 9.04 -0.49
N ASP A 2 -6.80 10.36 -0.51
CA ASP A 2 -5.89 11.39 0.01
C ASP A 2 -5.47 11.16 1.46
N ALA A 3 -6.42 10.84 2.36
CA ALA A 3 -6.11 10.58 3.77
C ALA A 3 -5.22 9.35 4.03
N ALA A 4 -5.09 8.41 3.07
CA ALA A 4 -4.13 7.31 3.20
C ALA A 4 -2.74 7.74 2.72
N ILE A 5 -2.67 8.53 1.64
CA ILE A 5 -1.41 9.09 1.12
C ILE A 5 -0.78 10.02 2.14
N GLU A 6 -1.57 10.91 2.74
CA GLU A 6 -1.11 11.87 3.74
C GLU A 6 -0.52 11.15 4.97
N ARG A 7 -1.18 10.08 5.42
CA ARG A 7 -0.66 9.23 6.49
C ARG A 7 0.64 8.53 6.08
N VAL A 8 0.70 7.97 4.87
CA VAL A 8 1.90 7.31 4.35
C VAL A 8 3.07 8.28 4.24
N GLN A 9 2.84 9.55 3.89
CA GLN A 9 3.88 10.59 3.92
C GLN A 9 4.31 10.96 5.34
N LEU A 10 3.37 11.05 6.29
CA LEU A 10 3.68 11.40 7.68
C LEU A 10 4.48 10.32 8.40
N MET A 11 4.17 9.05 8.17
CA MET A 11 4.79 7.92 8.87
C MET A 11 5.00 6.70 7.96
N PRO A 12 5.84 6.80 6.91
CA PRO A 12 5.96 5.76 5.87
C PRO A 12 6.27 4.36 6.41
N GLU A 13 6.88 4.27 7.59
CA GLU A 13 7.24 3.01 8.23
C GLU A 13 6.18 2.40 9.14
N ALA A 14 5.05 3.09 9.39
CA ALA A 14 4.04 2.67 10.36
C ALA A 14 3.23 1.44 9.92
N TRP A 15 3.20 1.12 8.62
CA TRP A 15 2.42 0.00 8.10
C TRP A 15 3.21 -1.30 7.99
N THR A 16 2.51 -2.40 8.21
CA THR A 16 3.07 -3.76 8.15
C THR A 16 3.69 -4.06 6.79
N LYS A 17 4.93 -4.55 6.80
CA LYS A 17 5.58 -5.12 5.62
C LYS A 17 4.92 -6.45 5.26
N ILE A 18 4.63 -6.62 3.97
CA ILE A 18 4.02 -7.80 3.37
C ILE A 18 4.92 -8.25 2.23
N GLY A 19 6.11 -8.71 2.59
CA GLY A 19 7.20 -9.02 1.65
C GLY A 19 8.52 -8.42 2.12
N LYS A 20 9.49 -8.36 1.20
CA LYS A 20 10.81 -7.77 1.50
C LYS A 20 10.74 -6.25 1.66
N HIS A 21 10.06 -5.57 0.74
CA HIS A 21 10.07 -4.10 0.63
C HIS A 21 8.67 -3.49 0.65
N THR A 22 7.65 -4.24 0.22
CA THR A 22 6.28 -3.74 0.14
C THR A 22 5.60 -3.63 1.51
N ARG A 23 4.93 -2.51 1.76
CA ARG A 23 4.07 -2.24 2.92
C ARG A 23 2.61 -2.14 2.50
N ARG A 24 1.70 -2.50 3.42
CA ARG A 24 0.24 -2.49 3.19
C ARG A 24 -0.48 -1.47 4.06
N CYS A 25 -1.08 -0.46 3.43
CA CYS A 25 -1.97 0.48 4.09
C CYS A 25 -3.43 0.20 3.74
N LEU A 26 -4.28 -0.08 4.73
CA LEU A 26 -5.73 -0.21 4.54
C LEU A 26 -6.36 1.19 4.46
N LEU A 27 -7.16 1.42 3.41
CA LEU A 27 -7.94 2.64 3.29
C LEU A 27 -9.15 2.56 4.23
N LYS A 28 -9.37 3.61 5.02
CA LYS A 28 -10.51 3.68 5.96
C LYS A 28 -11.80 3.88 5.15
N GLY A 29 -12.84 3.10 5.45
CA GLY A 29 -14.19 3.27 4.88
C GLY A 29 -14.50 2.45 3.63
N PHE A 30 -13.51 1.78 3.02
CA PHE A 30 -13.72 0.87 1.90
C PHE A 30 -12.69 -0.27 1.96
N PRO A 31 -13.00 -1.46 1.42
CA PRO A 31 -12.09 -2.59 1.41
C PRO A 31 -11.00 -2.39 0.34
N TYR A 32 -10.25 -1.29 0.38
CA TYR A 32 -9.08 -1.08 -0.49
C TYR A 32 -7.80 -1.15 0.32
N ALA A 33 -6.76 -1.72 -0.28
CA ALA A 33 -5.40 -1.69 0.21
C ALA A 33 -4.50 -0.92 -0.76
N LEU A 34 -3.70 -0.02 -0.20
CA LEU A 34 -2.59 0.64 -0.84
C LEU A 34 -1.31 -0.14 -0.55
N PHE A 35 -0.58 -0.49 -1.59
CA PHE A 35 0.72 -1.14 -1.55
C PHE A 35 1.77 -0.14 -1.98
N TYR A 36 2.80 0.01 -1.17
CA TYR A 36 3.88 0.94 -1.45
C TYR A 36 5.21 0.44 -0.89
N VAL A 37 6.29 0.93 -1.48
CA VAL A 37 7.66 0.71 -1.01
C VAL A 37 8.20 2.04 -0.52
N VAL A 38 8.99 1.99 0.55
CA VAL A 38 9.71 3.14 1.07
C VAL A 38 11.15 3.03 0.58
N GLU A 39 11.51 3.89 -0.37
CA GLU A 39 12.88 4.07 -0.84
C GLU A 39 13.54 5.21 -0.07
N THR A 40 14.85 5.43 -0.28
CA THR A 40 15.62 6.40 0.51
C THR A 40 15.15 7.85 0.31
N GLU A 41 14.67 8.20 -0.89
CA GLU A 41 14.27 9.56 -1.25
C GLU A 41 12.78 9.71 -1.60
N GLU A 42 12.07 8.59 -1.78
CA GLU A 42 10.68 8.62 -2.26
C GLU A 42 9.84 7.44 -1.77
N ILE A 43 8.52 7.59 -1.93
CA ILE A 43 7.55 6.54 -1.64
C ILE A 43 6.95 6.08 -2.97
N LEU A 44 7.28 4.87 -3.39
CA LEU A 44 6.75 4.29 -4.61
C LEU A 44 5.45 3.55 -4.32
N ILE A 45 4.33 4.03 -4.86
CA ILE A 45 3.06 3.31 -4.80
C ILE A 45 3.05 2.23 -5.90
N THR A 46 3.14 0.96 -5.51
CA THR A 46 3.23 -0.16 -6.45
C THR A 46 1.86 -0.68 -6.89
N ALA A 47 0.87 -0.65 -6.00
CA ALA A 47 -0.49 -1.07 -6.35
C ALA A 47 -1.57 -0.47 -5.44
N VAL A 48 -2.78 -0.36 -5.98
CA VAL A 48 -4.01 -0.13 -5.21
C VAL A 48 -4.96 -1.27 -5.53
N ALA A 49 -5.39 -2.02 -4.52
CA ALA A 49 -6.23 -3.18 -4.69
C ALA A 49 -7.55 -3.07 -3.95
N HIS A 50 -8.62 -3.59 -4.56
CA HIS A 50 -9.88 -3.84 -3.88
C HIS A 50 -9.84 -5.22 -3.22
N LEU A 51 -9.84 -5.28 -1.89
CA LEU A 51 -9.70 -6.48 -1.06
C LEU A 51 -10.87 -7.45 -1.15
N HIS A 52 -12.08 -6.99 -1.50
CA HIS A 52 -13.19 -7.92 -1.80
C HIS A 52 -13.12 -8.54 -3.20
N ARG A 53 -12.22 -8.06 -4.08
CA ARG A 53 -12.04 -8.61 -5.42
C ARG A 53 -10.94 -9.66 -5.39
N ASP A 54 -11.00 -10.64 -6.30
CA ASP A 54 -10.03 -11.74 -6.35
C ASP A 54 -8.57 -11.20 -6.31
N PRO A 55 -7.76 -11.64 -5.32
CA PRO A 55 -6.40 -11.16 -5.11
C PRO A 55 -5.44 -11.46 -6.27
N LYS A 56 -5.81 -12.34 -7.21
CA LYS A 56 -5.05 -12.55 -8.45
C LYS A 56 -4.78 -11.27 -9.23
N HIS A 57 -5.65 -10.26 -9.14
CA HIS A 57 -5.54 -9.08 -9.99
C HIS A 57 -4.39 -8.12 -9.62
N TYR A 58 -3.86 -8.19 -8.39
CA TYR A 58 -2.81 -7.28 -7.90
C TYR A 58 -1.58 -8.00 -7.37
N ARG A 59 -1.62 -9.33 -7.18
CA ARG A 59 -0.49 -10.11 -6.70
C ARG A 59 0.74 -9.94 -7.58
N ASP A 60 0.57 -9.88 -8.90
CA ASP A 60 1.68 -9.74 -9.85
C ASP A 60 2.32 -8.34 -9.83
N ARG A 61 1.72 -7.39 -9.09
CA ARG A 61 2.20 -6.01 -8.91
C ARG A 61 2.86 -5.79 -7.55
N ILE A 62 2.85 -6.81 -6.68
CA ILE A 62 3.55 -6.79 -5.39
C ILE A 62 4.96 -7.35 -5.62
N ILE A 63 5.97 -6.57 -5.21
CA ILE A 63 7.40 -6.86 -5.34
C ILE A 63 8.07 -7.03 -3.97
#